data_AF-A0A3D5J493-F1
#
_entry.id   AF-A0A3D5J493-F1
#
_cell.length_a   1.000
_cell.length_b   1.000
_cell.length_c   1.000
_cell.angle_alpha   90.00
_cell.angle_beta   90.00
_cell.angle_gamma   90.00
#
_symmetry.space_group_name_H-M   'P 1'
#
loop_
_entity.id
_entity.type
_entity.pdbx_description
1 polymer ?
#
loop_
_entity_poly.entity_id
_entity_poly.type
_entity_poly.pdbx_seq_one_letter_code
_entity_poly.pdbx_strand_id
1 'polypeptide(L)' 'MELFIITAVLLGLAFAGIAIKIWGKKDGEFAGTCASQSPFLNKEGEPCSFCGKMPDEKCKNPKQPSN' A
#
# COMPACT_ATOMS: atom_id res chain seq x y z
N MET A 1 -9.15 31.24 3.29
CA MET A 1 -8.65 30.74 4.59
C MET A 1 -9.47 29.56 5.11
N GLU A 2 -10.79 29.59 5.03
CA GLU A 2 -11.66 28.49 5.51
C GLU A 2 -11.40 27.15 4.82
N LEU A 3 -11.31 27.15 3.48
CA LEU A 3 -10.96 25.95 2.71
C LEU A 3 -9.62 25.35 3.13
N PHE A 4 -8.64 26.19 3.44
CA PHE A 4 -7.32 25.74 3.87
C PHE A 4 -7.36 25.05 5.25
N ILE A 5 -8.17 25.56 6.17
CA ILE A 5 -8.34 24.93 7.48
C ILE A 5 -9.07 23.60 7.33
N ILE A 6 -10.13 23.55 6.52
CA ILE A 6 -10.88 22.30 6.28
C ILE A 6 -10.00 21.23 5.63
N THR A 7 -9.20 21.60 4.62
CA THR A 7 -8.28 20.64 3.99
C THR A 7 -7.19 20.18 4.94
N ALA A 8 -6.60 21.08 5.73
CA ALA A 8 -5.59 20.72 6.73
C ALA A 8 -6.15 19.75 7.78
N VAL A 9 -7.38 19.97 8.26
CA VAL A 9 -8.06 19.07 9.20
C VAL A 9 -8.31 17.70 8.57
N LEU A 10 -8.86 17.64 7.35
CA LEU A 10 -9.11 16.36 6.68
C LEU A 10 -7.83 15.57 6.42
N LEU A 11 -6.75 16.25 6.01
CA LEU A 11 -5.45 15.62 5.81
C LEU A 11 -4.89 15.10 7.14
N GLY A 12 -4.97 15.91 8.21
CA GLY A 12 -4.54 15.53 9.55
C GLY A 12 -5.27 14.29 10.07
N LEU A 13 -6.58 14.21 9.88
CA LEU A 13 -7.39 13.04 10.25
C LEU A 13 -6.98 11.78 9.48
N ALA A 14 -6.69 11.90 8.18
CA ALA A 14 -6.22 10.77 7.38
C ALA A 14 -4.88 10.21 7.90
N PHE A 15 -3.90 11.09 8.17
CA PHE A 15 -2.61 10.67 8.73
C PHE A 15 -2.74 10.10 10.14
N ALA A 16 -3.59 10.68 10.99
CA ALA A 16 -3.87 10.17 12.32
C ALA A 16 -4.47 8.75 12.26
N GLY A 17 -5.41 8.50 11.35
CA GLY A 17 -6.00 7.17 11.16
C GLY A 17 -4.97 6.12 10.70
N ILE A 18 -4.07 6.49 9.79
CA ILE A 18 -2.96 5.61 9.35
C ILE A 18 -2.01 5.33 10.53
N ALA A 19 -1.63 6.35 11.30
CA ALA A 19 -0.72 6.21 12.43
C ALA A 19 -1.26 5.25 13.50
N ILE A 20 -2.55 5.38 13.86
CA ILE A 20 -3.22 4.48 14.80
C ILE A 20 -3.20 3.03 14.29
N LYS A 21 -3.44 2.84 12.98
CA LYS A 21 -3.45 1.51 12.35
C LYS A 21 -2.08 0.84 12.35
N ILE A 22 -1.00 1.59 12.15
CA ILE A 22 0.37 1.06 12.25
C ILE A 22 0.68 0.64 13.69
N TRP A 23 0.29 1.45 14.67
CA TRP A 23 0.56 1.17 16.09
C TRP A 23 -0.20 -0.06 16.61
N GLY A 24 -1.41 -0.31 16.08
CA GLY A 24 -2.20 -1.50 16.37
C GLY A 24 -1.74 -2.77 15.65
N LYS A 25 -0.76 -2.69 14.75
CA LYS A 25 -0.24 -3.84 14.01
C LYS A 25 1.01 -4.41 14.68
N LYS A 26 1.00 -5.71 14.98
CA LYS A 26 2.19 -6.45 15.38
C LYS A 26 3.22 -6.38 14.25
N ASP A 27 4.43 -5.95 14.58
CA ASP A 27 5.56 -5.71 13.67
C ASP A 27 5.51 -4.44 12.80
N GLY A 28 4.47 -3.59 12.93
CA GLY A 28 4.39 -2.31 12.22
C GLY A 28 4.33 -2.42 10.68
N GLU A 29 4.24 -3.64 10.15
CA GLU A 29 4.26 -3.91 8.73
C GLU A 29 2.89 -3.66 8.12
N PHE A 30 2.83 -2.75 7.15
CA PHE A 30 1.67 -2.61 6.30
C PHE A 30 1.41 -3.94 5.59
N ALA A 31 0.28 -4.58 5.86
CA ALA A 31 -0.17 -5.73 5.07
C ALA A 31 -0.62 -5.19 3.72
N GLY A 32 0.33 -5.02 2.82
CA GLY A 32 0.08 -4.64 1.45
C GLY A 32 0.33 -5.86 0.57
N THR A 33 -0.74 -6.36 -0.05
CA THR A 33 -0.57 -7.12 -1.28
C THR A 33 0.14 -6.22 -2.30
N CYS A 34 1.07 -6.78 -3.07
CA CYS A 34 1.86 -6.02 -4.04
C CYS A 34 0.92 -5.31 -5.03
N ALA A 35 0.88 -3.97 -5.02
CA ALA A 35 -0.01 -3.20 -5.89
C ALA A 35 0.24 -3.51 -7.37
N SER A 36 1.50 -3.73 -7.74
CA SER A 36 1.93 -4.11 -9.10
C SER A 36 1.44 -5.48 -9.56
N GLN A 37 0.98 -6.34 -8.65
CA GLN A 37 0.35 -7.64 -8.98
C GLN A 37 -1.17 -7.63 -8.76
N SER A 38 -1.77 -6.48 -8.43
CA SER A 38 -3.21 -6.40 -8.24
C SER A 38 -3.93 -6.65 -9.58
N PRO A 39 -4.89 -7.60 -9.66
CA PRO A 39 -5.66 -7.85 -10.88
C PRO A 39 -6.57 -6.66 -11.27
N PHE A 40 -6.78 -5.72 -10.35
CA PHE A 40 -7.46 -4.46 -10.67
C PHE A 40 -6.58 -3.49 -11.46
N LEU A 41 -5.27 -3.49 -11.20
CA LEU A 41 -4.31 -2.56 -11.80
C LEU A 41 -3.58 -3.17 -13.00
N ASN A 42 -3.24 -4.45 -12.93
CA ASN A 42 -2.54 -5.18 -13.98
C ASN A 42 -3.52 -6.10 -14.73
N LYS A 43 -4.31 -5.49 -15.63
CA LYS A 43 -5.35 -6.17 -16.42
C LYS A 43 -4.79 -6.94 -17.61
N GLU A 44 -3.64 -6.50 -18.11
CA GLU A 44 -3.01 -7.03 -19.33
C GLU A 44 -2.03 -8.17 -19.01
N GLY A 45 -1.87 -8.51 -17.72
CA GLY A 45 -1.02 -9.62 -17.29
C GLY A 45 0.47 -9.34 -17.45
N GLU A 46 0.85 -8.06 -17.39
CA GLU A 46 2.23 -7.65 -17.57
C GLU A 46 3.13 -8.15 -16.44
N PRO A 47 4.43 -8.38 -16.71
CA PRO A 47 5.38 -8.68 -15.65
C PRO A 47 5.43 -7.50 -14.65
N CYS A 48 5.40 -7.83 -13.36
CA CYS A 48 5.48 -6.85 -12.28
C CYS A 48 6.70 -5.96 -12.47
N SER A 49 6.49 -4.64 -12.66
CA SER A 49 7.57 -3.67 -12.90
C SER A 49 8.59 -3.55 -11.76
N PHE A 50 8.24 -4.03 -10.55
CA PHE A 50 9.11 -3.98 -9.38
C PHE A 50 9.98 -5.23 -9.19
N CYS A 51 9.50 -6.43 -9.58
CA CYS A 51 10.21 -7.69 -9.34
C CYS A 51 10.34 -8.59 -10.58
N GLY A 52 9.82 -8.17 -11.74
CA GLY A 52 9.89 -8.86 -13.03
C GLY A 52 9.06 -10.14 -13.13
N LYS A 53 8.23 -10.44 -12.12
CA LYS A 53 7.47 -11.69 -12.03
C LYS A 53 6.13 -11.60 -12.73
N MET A 54 5.66 -12.72 -13.29
CA MET A 54 4.31 -12.82 -13.84
C MET A 54 3.26 -12.70 -12.71
N PRO A 55 2.02 -12.26 -12.99
CA PRO A 55 0.97 -12.07 -11.97
C PRO A 55 0.69 -13.30 -11.11
N ASP A 56 0.80 -14.51 -11.69
CA ASP A 56 0.57 -15.79 -11.00
C ASP A 56 1.76 -16.25 -10.15
N GLU A 57 2.92 -15.59 -10.25
CA GLU A 57 4.10 -15.94 -9.48
C GLU A 57 4.23 -15.11 -8.20
N LYS A 58 4.49 -15.80 -7.08
CA LYS A 58 4.82 -15.13 -5.81
C LYS A 58 6.03 -14.20 -5.99
N CYS A 59 5.88 -12.96 -5.51
CA CYS A 59 6.96 -11.99 -5.48
C CYS A 59 8.15 -12.55 -4.67
N LYS A 60 9.31 -12.73 -5.30
CA LYS A 60 10.51 -13.31 -4.67
C LYS A 60 11.38 -12.27 -3.96
N ASN A 61 10.89 -11.04 -3.78
CA ASN A 61 11.68 -10.00 -3.17
C ASN A 61 11.75 -10.20 -1.64
N PRO A 62 12.94 -10.43 -1.05
CA PRO A 62 13.11 -10.69 0.38
C PRO A 62 12.74 -9.50 1.29
N LYS A 63 12.54 -8.31 0.72
CA LYS A 63 12.10 -7.09 1.44
C LYS A 63 10.60 -6.84 1.37
N GLN A 64 9.85 -7.67 0.64
CA GLN A 64 8.39 -7.61 0.68
C GLN A 64 7.95 -8.49 1.85
N PRO A 65 7.24 -7.96 2.86
CA PRO A 65 6.53 -8.81 3.79
C PRO A 65 5.42 -9.53 3.01
N SER A 66 5.73 -10.73 2.53
CA SER A 66 4.70 -11.67 2.10
C SER A 66 3.89 -11.98 3.35
N ASN A 67 2.64 -11.49 3.38
CA ASN A 67 1.67 -11.92 4.38
C ASN A 67 1.61 -13.45 4.41
#